data_AF-A5W5T4-F1
#
_entry.id   AF-A5W5T4-F1
#
_cell.length_a   1.000
_cell.length_b   1.000
_cell.length_c   1.000
_cell.angle_alpha   90.00
_cell.angle_beta   90.00
_cell.angle_gamma   90.00
#
_symmetry.space_group_name_H-M   'P 1'
#
loop_
_entity.id
_entity.type
_entity.pdbx_description
1 polymer ?
#
loop_
_entity_poly.entity_id
_entity_poly.type
_entity_poly.pdbx_seq_one_letter_code
_entity_poly.pdbx_strand_id
1 'polypeptide(L)'
;MFAVRFVVLAFLAAYSLGMGTIPANELNAFGKLVVFSGLVSVPLLYMLPTIEAKLRGHTNIASIALVNLFLGWSLIGWVVALVWAFKKPETAPAVAAQDKEAPVVEQAAAATKTCPFCAEDIKVEAIKCKHCGSSLVVS
;
A
#
# COMPACT_ATOMS: atom_id res chain seq x y z
N MET A 1 20.67 -4.22 -2.52
CA MET A 1 19.70 -4.81 -1.56
C MET A 1 19.21 -6.19 -1.99
N PHE A 2 18.84 -6.41 -3.27
CA PHE A 2 18.52 -7.75 -3.78
C PHE A 2 19.70 -8.74 -3.64
N ALA A 3 20.90 -8.31 -4.06
CA ALA A 3 22.14 -9.07 -3.85
C ALA A 3 22.42 -9.33 -2.35
N VAL A 4 22.18 -8.34 -1.48
CA VAL A 4 22.36 -8.48 -0.03
C VAL A 4 21.41 -9.55 0.53
N ARG A 5 20.14 -9.55 0.11
CA ARG A 5 19.14 -10.51 0.58
C ARG A 5 19.39 -11.92 0.06
N PHE A 6 19.78 -12.05 -1.21
CA PHE A 6 20.16 -13.32 -1.80
C PHE A 6 21.42 -13.89 -1.14
N VAL A 7 22.41 -13.05 -0.87
CA VAL A 7 23.63 -13.43 -0.14
C VAL A 7 23.31 -13.81 1.31
N VAL A 8 22.45 -13.07 2.01
CA VAL A 8 22.03 -13.40 3.38
C VAL A 8 21.23 -14.70 3.42
N LEU A 9 20.33 -14.94 2.47
CA LEU A 9 19.56 -16.19 2.39
C LEU A 9 20.43 -17.37 1.99
N ALA A 10 21.35 -17.20 1.04
CA ALA A 10 22.31 -18.22 0.66
C ALA A 10 23.27 -18.55 1.80
N PHE A 11 23.74 -17.53 2.54
CA PHE A 11 24.59 -17.71 3.71
C PHE A 11 23.83 -18.40 4.84
N LEU A 12 22.60 -17.99 5.15
CA LEU A 12 21.75 -18.63 6.17
C LEU A 12 21.40 -20.07 5.77
N ALA A 13 21.11 -20.33 4.50
CA ALA A 13 20.85 -21.68 3.99
C ALA A 13 22.09 -22.56 4.10
N ALA A 14 23.26 -22.07 3.67
CA ALA A 14 24.53 -22.78 3.81
C ALA A 14 24.90 -23.01 5.28
N TYR A 15 24.67 -22.03 6.13
CA TYR A 15 24.92 -22.11 7.57
C TYR A 15 23.96 -23.10 8.27
N SER A 16 22.69 -23.12 7.85
CA SER A 16 21.68 -24.07 8.35
C SER A 16 21.96 -25.51 7.89
N LEU A 17 22.40 -25.69 6.63
CA LEU A 17 22.85 -26.98 6.12
C LEU A 17 24.14 -27.47 6.81
N GLY A 18 25.06 -26.55 7.14
CA GLY A 18 26.29 -26.86 7.87
C GLY A 18 26.05 -27.21 9.34
N MET A 19 25.25 -26.42 10.06
CA MET A 19 24.97 -26.63 11.48
C MET A 19 23.91 -27.71 11.76
N GLY A 20 23.04 -28.04 10.80
CA GLY A 20 22.02 -29.09 10.97
C GLY A 20 22.59 -30.50 11.19
N THR A 21 23.89 -30.68 10.98
CA THR A 21 24.61 -31.94 11.22
C THR A 21 25.21 -32.04 12.63
N ILE A 22 25.21 -30.94 13.41
CA ILE A 22 25.83 -30.89 14.74
C ILE A 22 24.74 -31.09 15.81
N PRO A 23 24.83 -32.12 16.68
CA PRO A 23 23.86 -32.31 17.75
C PRO A 23 23.89 -31.14 18.73
N ALA A 24 22.72 -30.72 19.25
CA ALA A 24 22.56 -29.51 20.06
C ALA A 24 23.46 -29.42 21.30
N ASN A 25 23.89 -30.57 21.84
CA ASN A 25 24.83 -30.65 22.97
C ASN A 25 26.28 -30.31 22.62
N GLU A 26 26.68 -30.38 21.35
CA GLU A 26 28.04 -30.09 20.86
C GLU A 26 28.14 -28.67 20.26
N LEU A 27 27.13 -27.82 20.45
CA LEU A 27 27.13 -26.48 19.88
C LEU A 27 28.05 -25.54 20.66
N ASN A 28 29.20 -25.23 20.05
CA ASN A 28 30.20 -24.30 20.57
C ASN A 28 29.63 -22.90 20.83
N ALA A 29 30.28 -22.14 21.72
CA ALA A 29 29.87 -20.77 22.08
C ALA A 29 29.70 -19.85 20.86
N PHE A 30 30.55 -20.02 19.84
CA PHE A 30 30.44 -19.31 18.57
C PHE A 30 29.16 -19.66 17.80
N GLY A 31 28.81 -20.95 17.72
CA GLY A 31 27.56 -21.41 17.08
C GLY A 31 26.33 -20.83 17.78
N LYS A 32 26.32 -20.82 19.12
CA LYS A 32 25.27 -20.18 19.91
C LYS A 32 25.16 -18.69 19.58
N LEU A 33 26.28 -17.97 19.56
CA LEU A 33 26.30 -16.54 19.25
C LEU A 33 25.73 -16.23 17.86
N VAL A 34 26.07 -17.00 16.83
CA VAL A 34 25.55 -16.77 15.47
C VAL A 34 24.06 -17.11 15.37
N VAL A 35 23.58 -18.15 16.07
CA VAL A 35 22.13 -18.45 16.14
C VAL A 35 21.37 -17.29 16.79
N PHE A 36 21.85 -16.82 17.94
CA PHE A 36 21.22 -15.70 18.64
C PHE A 36 21.32 -14.38 17.87
N SER A 37 22.44 -14.13 17.17
CA SER A 37 22.57 -12.92 16.34
C SER A 37 21.58 -12.97 15.17
N GLY A 38 21.46 -14.11 14.50
CA GLY A 38 20.51 -14.34 13.41
C GLY A 38 19.06 -14.09 13.83
N LEU A 39 18.69 -14.56 15.03
CA LEU A 39 17.35 -14.36 15.61
C LEU A 39 16.98 -12.88 15.74
N VAL A 40 17.95 -12.00 16.01
CA VAL A 40 17.73 -10.56 16.18
C VAL A 40 17.90 -9.81 14.85
N SER A 41 18.94 -10.12 14.08
CA SER A 41 19.28 -9.36 12.86
C SER A 41 18.32 -9.63 11.70
N VAL A 42 17.78 -10.84 11.57
CA VAL A 42 16.86 -11.20 10.48
C VAL A 42 15.54 -10.42 10.54
N PRO A 43 14.79 -10.42 11.66
CA PRO A 43 13.54 -9.65 11.75
C PRO A 43 13.78 -8.14 11.67
N LEU A 44 14.91 -7.64 12.19
CA LEU A 44 15.26 -6.22 12.09
C LEU A 44 15.49 -5.77 10.64
N LEU A 45 16.21 -6.58 9.86
CA LEU A 45 16.41 -6.34 8.42
C LEU A 45 15.13 -6.59 7.60
N TYR A 46 14.25 -7.48 8.05
CA TYR A 46 12.95 -7.69 7.42
C TYR A 46 12.05 -6.45 7.54
N MET A 47 12.09 -5.77 8.69
CA MET A 47 11.32 -4.55 8.97
C MET A 47 11.97 -3.26 8.44
N LEU A 48 13.08 -3.34 7.69
CA LEU A 48 13.79 -2.18 7.16
C LEU A 48 12.90 -1.19 6.38
N PRO A 49 12.01 -1.60 5.46
CA PRO A 49 11.17 -0.66 4.70
C PRO A 49 10.18 0.09 5.60
N THR A 50 9.65 -0.60 6.62
CA THR A 50 8.75 -0.01 7.62
C THR A 50 9.49 1.01 8.48
N ILE A 51 10.73 0.70 8.87
CA ILE A 51 11.58 1.59 9.66
C ILE A 51 11.95 2.84 8.84
N GLU A 52 12.36 2.67 7.58
CA GLU A 52 12.65 3.80 6.67
C GLU A 52 11.41 4.69 6.46
N ALA A 53 10.22 4.11 6.28
CA ALA A 53 8.98 4.89 6.17
C ALA A 53 8.65 5.67 7.45
N LYS A 54 8.89 5.08 8.63
CA LYS A 54 8.70 5.74 9.93
C LYS A 54 9.68 6.90 10.13
N LEU A 55 10.96 6.71 9.82
CA LEU A 55 11.98 7.76 9.91
C LEU A 55 11.70 8.91 8.95
N ARG A 56 11.03 8.65 7.83
CA ARG A 56 10.61 9.66 6.83
C ARG A 56 9.27 10.33 7.14
N GLY A 57 8.58 9.95 8.22
CA GLY A 57 7.31 10.56 8.61
C GLY A 57 6.16 10.30 7.64
N HIS A 58 6.16 9.16 6.94
CA HIS A 58 5.09 8.83 6.00
C HIS A 58 3.73 8.62 6.69
N THR A 59 2.67 9.24 6.19
CA THR A 59 1.31 9.05 6.72
C THR A 59 0.80 7.61 6.52
N ASN A 60 1.24 6.95 5.45
CA ASN A 60 0.82 5.59 5.07
C ASN A 60 1.75 4.48 5.60
N ILE A 61 2.35 4.67 6.78
CA ILE A 61 3.20 3.65 7.42
C ILE A 61 2.45 2.33 7.60
N ALA A 62 1.16 2.37 7.95
CA ALA A 62 0.35 1.18 8.16
C ALA A 62 0.27 0.30 6.89
N SER A 63 0.04 0.92 5.73
CA SER A 63 -0.04 0.21 4.45
C SER A 63 1.32 -0.35 4.02
N ILE A 64 2.40 0.41 4.22
CA ILE A 64 3.78 -0.06 3.95
C ILE A 64 4.14 -1.23 4.88
N ALA A 65 3.76 -1.15 6.16
CA ALA A 65 3.96 -2.23 7.12
C ALA A 65 3.17 -3.49 6.75
N LEU A 66 1.92 -3.34 6.29
CA LEU A 66 1.07 -4.44 5.88
C LEU A 66 1.64 -5.16 4.64
N VAL A 67 2.04 -4.39 3.62
CA VAL A 67 2.70 -4.96 2.43
C VAL A 67 4.02 -5.63 2.81
N ASN A 68 4.81 -5.03 3.69
CA ASN A 68 6.06 -5.63 4.14
C ASN A 68 5.84 -6.89 5.00
N LEU A 69 4.77 -6.97 5.79
CA LEU A 69 4.47 -8.15 6.62
C LEU A 69 3.91 -9.30 5.78
N PHE A 70 2.86 -9.04 4.99
CA PHE A 70 2.13 -10.06 4.24
C PHE A 70 2.77 -10.42 2.90
N LEU A 71 3.51 -9.49 2.31
CA LEU A 71 4.07 -9.63 0.96
C LEU A 71 5.60 -9.51 0.96
N GLY A 72 6.25 -9.22 2.09
CA GLY A 72 7.71 -9.09 2.20
C GLY A 72 8.48 -10.41 2.11
N TRP A 73 7.79 -11.55 2.14
CA TRP A 73 8.34 -12.87 1.77
C TRP A 73 8.50 -13.01 0.25
N SER A 74 7.78 -12.21 -0.53
CA SER A 74 7.94 -12.12 -1.98
C SER A 74 8.88 -10.97 -2.35
N LEU A 75 9.72 -11.18 -3.35
CA LEU A 75 10.59 -10.12 -3.89
C LEU A 75 9.78 -8.89 -4.31
N ILE A 76 8.64 -9.12 -4.97
CA ILE A 76 7.78 -8.08 -5.52
C ILE A 76 7.20 -7.21 -4.41
N GLY A 77 6.65 -7.81 -3.35
CA GLY A 77 6.08 -7.08 -2.22
C GLY A 77 7.08 -6.19 -1.49
N TRP A 78 8.32 -6.66 -1.35
CA TRP A 78 9.36 -5.85 -0.74
C TRP A 78 9.81 -4.67 -1.61
N VAL A 79 9.93 -4.88 -2.93
CA VAL A 79 10.25 -3.79 -3.89
C VAL A 79 9.15 -2.74 -3.89
N VAL A 80 7.89 -3.15 -3.89
CA VAL A 80 6.74 -2.23 -3.81
C VAL A 80 6.77 -1.43 -2.51
N ALA A 81 6.99 -2.08 -1.36
CA ALA A 81 7.09 -1.41 -0.06
C ALA A 81 8.23 -0.36 -0.03
N LEU A 82 9.40 -0.69 -0.60
CA LEU A 82 10.51 0.27 -0.70
C LEU A 82 10.18 1.45 -1.62
N VAL A 83 9.71 1.19 -2.85
CA VAL A 83 9.35 2.26 -3.79
C VAL A 83 8.34 3.21 -3.15
N TRP A 84 7.41 2.66 -2.37
CA TRP A 84 6.41 3.45 -1.66
C TRP A 84 6.99 4.22 -0.46
N ALA A 85 7.98 3.65 0.24
CA ALA A 85 8.74 4.34 1.30
C ALA A 85 9.65 5.46 0.75
N PHE A 86 10.06 5.40 -0.52
CA PHE A 86 10.88 6.43 -1.18
C PHE A 86 10.07 7.46 -1.97
N LYS A 87 8.83 7.17 -2.36
CA LYS A 87 7.94 8.17 -2.95
C LYS A 87 7.65 9.25 -1.93
N LYS A 88 7.79 10.53 -2.28
CA LYS A 88 7.36 11.62 -1.41
C LYS A 88 5.88 11.45 -1.08
N PRO A 89 5.44 11.82 0.14
CA PRO A 89 4.01 11.86 0.45
C PRO A 89 3.39 12.90 -0.47
N GLU A 90 2.81 12.47 -1.58
CA GLU A 90 1.66 13.17 -2.13
C GLU A 90 0.67 13.21 -0.97
N THR A 91 0.34 14.43 -0.54
CA THR A 91 -0.82 14.71 0.30
C THR A 91 -2.05 14.15 -0.39
N ALA A 92 -2.24 12.84 -0.25
CA ALA A 92 -3.50 12.19 -0.51
C ALA A 92 -4.36 12.48 0.72
N PRO A 93 -5.50 13.17 0.55
CA PRO A 93 -6.38 13.51 1.65
C PRO A 93 -6.82 12.21 2.33
N ALA A 94 -7.03 12.29 3.64
CA ALA A 94 -7.65 11.25 4.42
C ALA A 94 -8.97 10.83 3.75
N VAL A 95 -8.96 9.71 3.03
CA VAL A 95 -10.17 9.08 2.52
C VAL A 95 -10.02 7.57 2.68
N ALA A 96 -10.87 7.05 3.57
CA ALA A 96 -11.53 5.75 3.52
C ALA A 96 -10.64 4.50 3.73
N ALA A 97 -10.83 3.73 4.80
CA ALA A 97 -12.01 2.87 4.96
C ALA A 97 -12.34 2.15 3.66
N GLN A 98 -11.56 1.12 3.35
CA GLN A 98 -11.91 0.22 2.26
C GLN A 98 -13.08 -0.65 2.72
N ASP A 99 -14.30 -0.25 2.38
CA ASP A 99 -15.45 -1.13 2.29
C ASP A 99 -16.20 -0.85 0.98
N LYS A 100 -15.94 -1.71 -0.01
CA LYS A 100 -16.81 -2.15 -1.12
C LYS A 100 -17.77 -1.12 -1.75
N GLU A 101 -17.43 -0.67 -2.95
CA GLU A 101 -18.42 -0.23 -3.95
C GLU A 101 -18.32 -1.10 -5.22
N ALA A 102 -19.34 -1.95 -5.40
CA ALA A 102 -19.82 -2.33 -6.72
C ALA A 102 -20.51 -1.11 -7.36
N PRO A 103 -20.60 -1.03 -8.70
CA PRO A 103 -20.55 0.23 -9.42
C PRO A 103 -21.88 0.98 -9.33
N VAL A 104 -21.84 2.21 -8.80
CA VAL A 104 -22.93 3.16 -8.96
C VAL A 104 -22.38 4.41 -9.64
N VAL A 105 -22.53 4.38 -10.96
CA VAL A 105 -22.81 5.50 -11.87
C VAL A 105 -22.59 6.91 -11.28
N GLU A 106 -21.41 7.46 -11.47
CA GLU A 106 -21.15 8.91 -11.32
C GLU A 106 -20.33 9.42 -12.52
N GLN A 107 -20.93 9.30 -13.70
CA GLN A 107 -20.54 10.04 -14.89
C GLN A 107 -21.67 11.02 -15.22
N ALA A 108 -21.67 12.19 -14.57
CA ALA A 108 -22.22 13.45 -15.10
C ALA A 108 -22.05 14.56 -14.03
N ALA A 109 -20.88 15.18 -14.00
CA ALA A 109 -20.75 16.51 -13.42
C ALA A 109 -21.67 17.45 -14.23
N ALA A 110 -22.82 17.75 -13.63
CA ALA A 110 -23.94 18.43 -14.22
C ALA A 110 -23.59 19.87 -14.64
N ALA A 111 -23.49 20.12 -15.94
CA ALA A 111 -23.68 21.45 -16.46
C ALA A 111 -25.15 21.85 -16.20
N THR A 112 -25.36 22.98 -15.53
CA THR A 112 -26.68 23.60 -15.33
C THR A 112 -26.90 24.72 -16.34
N LYS A 113 -28.13 24.85 -16.83
CA LYS A 113 -28.59 25.96 -17.66
C LYS A 113 -29.77 26.63 -16.96
N THR A 114 -29.94 27.93 -17.18
CA THR A 114 -31.10 28.66 -16.67
C THR A 114 -32.33 28.36 -17.52
N CYS A 115 -33.46 28.08 -16.86
CA CYS A 115 -34.73 27.84 -17.55
C CYS A 115 -35.27 29.15 -18.16
N PRO A 116 -35.60 29.21 -19.46
CA PRO A 116 -36.09 30.45 -20.11
C PRO A 116 -37.50 30.87 -19.66
N PHE A 117 -38.25 30.00 -18.98
CA PHE A 117 -39.64 30.27 -18.57
C PHE A 117 -39.77 30.76 -17.12
N CYS A 118 -39.00 30.19 -16.19
CA CYS A 118 -39.09 30.51 -14.77
C CYS A 118 -37.79 31.01 -14.15
N ALA A 119 -36.72 31.17 -14.96
CA ALA A 119 -35.40 31.64 -14.55
C ALA A 119 -34.67 30.80 -13.49
N GLU A 120 -35.18 29.63 -13.14
CA GLU A 120 -34.55 28.72 -12.18
C GLU A 120 -33.49 27.83 -12.85
N ASP A 121 -32.46 27.45 -12.10
CA ASP A 121 -31.36 26.62 -12.61
C ASP A 121 -31.76 25.15 -12.70
N ILE A 122 -31.53 24.56 -13.87
CA ILE A 122 -31.92 23.20 -14.22
C ILE A 122 -30.78 22.46 -14.91
N LYS A 123 -30.81 21.12 -14.89
CA LYS A 123 -29.80 20.31 -15.59
C LYS A 123 -29.85 20.58 -17.10
N VAL A 124 -28.70 20.62 -17.78
CA VAL A 124 -28.63 20.85 -19.24
C VAL A 124 -29.42 19.81 -20.04
N GLU A 125 -29.46 18.57 -19.56
CA GLU A 125 -30.23 17.45 -20.13
C GLU A 125 -31.74 17.48 -19.81
N ALA A 126 -32.22 18.46 -19.02
CA ALA A 126 -33.63 18.52 -18.67
C ALA A 126 -34.50 18.79 -19.91
N ILE A 127 -35.34 17.81 -20.25
CA ILE A 127 -36.39 17.89 -21.28
C ILE A 127 -37.60 18.68 -20.76
N LYS A 128 -37.84 18.64 -19.44
CA LYS A 128 -38.94 19.34 -18.76
C LYS A 128 -38.44 20.00 -17.48
N CYS A 129 -38.84 21.25 -17.25
CA CYS A 129 -38.48 21.97 -16.04
C CYS A 129 -39.22 21.39 -14.82
N LYS A 130 -38.50 21.09 -13.73
CA LYS A 130 -39.09 20.59 -12.47
C LYS A 130 -39.84 21.67 -11.68
N HIS A 131 -39.56 22.94 -11.94
CA HIS A 131 -40.10 24.07 -11.17
C HIS A 131 -41.41 24.59 -11.76
N CYS A 132 -41.45 24.83 -13.08
CA CYS A 132 -42.63 25.37 -13.76
C CYS A 132 -43.33 24.37 -14.70
N GLY A 133 -42.75 23.20 -14.95
CA GLY A 133 -43.37 22.16 -15.78
C GLY A 133 -43.32 22.41 -17.30
N SER A 134 -42.70 23.49 -17.78
CA SER A 134 -42.56 23.77 -19.21
C SER A 134 -41.62 22.78 -19.91
N SER A 135 -41.91 22.42 -21.17
CA SER A 135 -40.99 21.65 -22.02
C SER A 135 -39.87 22.52 -22.55
N LEU A 136 -38.64 22.00 -22.55
CA LEU A 136 -37.41 22.71 -22.93
C LEU A 136 -36.79 22.18 -24.22
N VAL A 137 -37.50 21.26 -24.88
CA VAL A 137 -37.13 20.72 -26.19
C VAL A 137 -37.51 21.75 -27.24
N VAL A 138 -36.51 22.33 -27.90
CA VAL A 138 -36.74 23.17 -29.08
C VAL A 138 -36.76 22.22 -30.26
N SER A 139 -37.91 22.10 -30.92
CA SER A 139 -38.07 21.39 -32.20
C SER A 139 -37.47 22.20 -33.34
#